data_AF-A0A2G6QT29-F1
#
_entry.id   AF-A0A2G6QT29-F1
#
_cell.length_a   1.000
_cell.length_b   1.000
_cell.length_c   1.000
_cell.angle_alpha   90.00
_cell.angle_beta   90.00
_cell.angle_gamma   90.00
#
_symmetry.space_group_name_H-M   'P 1'
#
loop_
_entity.id
_entity.type
_entity.pdbx_description
1 polymer ?
#
loop_
_entity_poly.entity_id
_entity_poly.type
_entity_poly.pdbx_seq_one_letter_code
_entity_poly.pdbx_strand_id
1 'polypeptide(L)'
;MPQFRKSFVVKGAMPNPTITFGEAVKNALQKQGVQVTGKVKINSVGIQEVLGYIQSPTLKEIITKTNQHSVNLFAEAMLHLVKKSKSNQREDLLEALVEFWKNKGVNTDGLYLHDGSGLSHFNAMNSAFFTEILRYMAQTKVAGALKESLAVSGKSGTLKYLGKNTNLVGKVQGKSGSMQQVCSYVGYMTTQKGEKVAFAILLNNFSNSHSQIRKKIAKMLLKW
;
A
#
# COMPACT_ATOMS: atom_id res chain seq x y z
N MET A 1 -1.38 -22.36 -22.75
CA MET A 1 -0.07 -22.46 -22.07
C MET A 1 0.89 -21.49 -22.73
N PRO A 2 1.75 -20.73 -22.02
CA PRO A 2 2.82 -19.98 -22.66
C PRO A 2 3.74 -20.96 -23.39
N GLN A 3 3.97 -20.73 -24.68
CA GLN A 3 4.81 -21.59 -25.51
C GLN A 3 6.23 -21.66 -24.88
N PHE A 4 6.79 -22.88 -24.76
CA PHE A 4 8.16 -23.16 -24.28
C PHE A 4 8.45 -23.16 -22.77
N ARG A 5 7.47 -23.31 -21.86
CA ARG A 5 7.75 -23.56 -20.43
C ARG A 5 7.27 -24.93 -19.96
N LYS A 6 8.16 -25.68 -19.28
CA LYS A 6 7.88 -27.00 -18.66
C LYS A 6 6.99 -26.89 -17.41
N SER A 7 6.99 -25.74 -16.74
CA SER A 7 6.09 -25.42 -15.63
C SER A 7 5.91 -23.90 -15.54
N PHE A 8 4.82 -23.46 -14.93
CA PHE A 8 4.59 -22.06 -14.59
C PHE A 8 3.92 -21.97 -13.22
N VAL A 9 4.22 -20.91 -12.49
CA VAL A 9 3.62 -20.66 -11.18
C VAL A 9 2.33 -19.87 -11.39
N VAL A 10 1.21 -20.44 -10.94
CA VAL A 10 -0.05 -19.71 -10.80
C VAL A 10 -0.06 -19.09 -9.41
N LYS A 11 -0.29 -17.78 -9.34
CA LYS A 11 -0.57 -17.08 -8.09
C LYS A 11 -2.04 -16.69 -8.11
N GLY A 12 -2.79 -17.14 -7.11
CA GLY A 12 -4.21 -16.84 -6.97
C GLY A 12 -4.51 -16.33 -5.56
N ALA A 13 -5.63 -15.61 -5.43
CA ALA A 13 -6.19 -15.31 -4.12
C ALA A 13 -6.65 -16.60 -3.44
N MET A 14 -6.47 -16.69 -2.13
CA MET A 14 -7.03 -17.79 -1.34
C MET A 14 -8.52 -17.50 -1.10
N PRO A 15 -9.46 -18.31 -1.63
CA PRO A 15 -10.88 -18.00 -1.56
C PRO A 15 -11.44 -18.07 -0.13
N ASN A 16 -10.92 -18.99 0.70
CA ASN A 16 -11.41 -19.23 2.06
C ASN A 16 -10.27 -19.13 3.10
N PRO A 17 -9.67 -17.93 3.29
CA PRO A 17 -8.46 -17.78 4.10
C PRO A 17 -8.63 -18.27 5.54
N THR A 18 -9.81 -18.09 6.14
CA THR A 18 -10.09 -18.52 7.52
C THR A 18 -10.03 -20.03 7.69
N ILE A 19 -10.70 -20.80 6.82
CA ILE A 19 -10.67 -22.27 6.86
C ILE A 19 -9.27 -22.76 6.51
N THR A 20 -8.64 -22.18 5.48
CA THR A 20 -7.28 -22.57 5.09
C THR A 20 -6.28 -22.36 6.22
N PHE A 21 -6.39 -21.27 6.99
CA PHE A 21 -5.57 -21.05 8.18
C PHE A 21 -5.83 -22.13 9.24
N GLY A 22 -7.09 -22.41 9.56
CA GLY A 22 -7.42 -23.47 10.53
C GLY A 22 -6.90 -24.84 10.13
N GLU A 23 -6.99 -25.21 8.85
CA GLU A 23 -6.43 -26.47 8.34
C GLU A 23 -4.89 -26.47 8.39
N ALA A 24 -4.25 -25.34 8.13
CA ALA A 24 -2.80 -25.22 8.28
C ALA A 24 -2.34 -25.40 9.74
N VAL A 25 -3.07 -24.83 10.71
CA VAL A 25 -2.81 -25.02 12.15
C VAL A 25 -3.01 -26.48 12.55
N LYS A 26 -4.12 -27.11 12.14
CA LYS A 26 -4.38 -28.53 12.38
C LYS A 26 -3.23 -29.41 11.86
N ASN A 27 -2.81 -29.18 10.62
CA ASN A 27 -1.70 -29.93 10.01
C ASN A 27 -0.37 -29.70 10.74
N ALA A 28 -0.11 -28.48 11.21
CA ALA A 28 1.10 -28.18 11.99
C ALA A 28 1.10 -28.91 13.34
N LEU A 29 -0.03 -28.94 14.05
CA LEU A 29 -0.18 -29.66 15.32
C LEU A 29 0.02 -31.16 15.15
N GLN A 30 -0.60 -31.77 14.14
CA GLN A 30 -0.46 -33.20 13.84
C GLN A 30 0.99 -33.59 13.52
N LYS A 31 1.73 -32.73 12.80
CA LYS A 31 3.16 -32.93 12.53
C LYS A 31 4.03 -32.93 13.80
N GLN A 32 3.56 -32.30 14.87
CA GLN A 32 4.22 -32.30 16.19
C GLN A 32 3.71 -33.43 17.10
N GLY A 33 2.91 -34.37 16.58
CA GLY A 33 2.37 -35.50 17.35
C GLY A 33 1.10 -35.20 18.14
N VAL A 34 0.53 -33.99 18.04
CA VAL A 34 -0.75 -33.65 18.68
C VAL A 34 -1.89 -34.27 17.87
N GLN A 35 -2.66 -35.17 18.48
CA GLN A 35 -3.81 -35.77 17.82
C GLN A 35 -4.97 -34.77 17.71
N VAL A 36 -5.33 -34.41 16.47
CA VAL A 36 -6.49 -33.56 16.17
C VAL A 36 -7.45 -34.34 15.26
N THR A 37 -8.53 -34.87 15.83
CA THR A 37 -9.51 -35.73 15.13
C THR A 37 -10.70 -34.95 14.56
N GLY A 38 -10.96 -33.75 15.08
CA GLY A 38 -12.06 -32.88 14.63
C GLY A 38 -11.85 -32.23 13.25
N LYS A 39 -12.94 -31.67 12.69
CA LYS A 39 -12.91 -30.81 11.50
C LYS A 39 -12.79 -29.34 11.90
N VAL A 40 -12.09 -28.54 11.10
CA VAL A 40 -12.04 -27.09 11.28
C VAL A 40 -13.44 -26.51 11.07
N LYS A 41 -13.88 -25.68 12.01
CA LYS A 41 -15.16 -24.95 11.95
C LYS A 41 -14.91 -23.48 12.21
N ILE A 42 -15.62 -22.61 11.50
CA ILE A 42 -15.64 -21.18 11.81
C ILE A 42 -16.72 -20.95 12.86
N ASN A 43 -16.33 -20.53 14.05
CA ASN A 43 -17.24 -20.15 15.12
C ASN A 43 -16.74 -18.87 15.82
N SER A 44 -17.68 -18.07 16.30
CA SER A 44 -17.36 -16.93 17.17
C SER A 44 -17.48 -17.42 18.61
N VAL A 45 -16.39 -17.95 19.15
CA VAL A 45 -16.30 -18.32 20.57
C VAL A 45 -15.43 -17.31 21.28
N GLY A 46 -15.80 -16.95 22.51
CA GLY A 46 -14.88 -16.22 23.38
C GLY A 46 -13.60 -17.01 23.61
N ILE A 47 -12.46 -16.32 23.71
CA ILE A 47 -11.19 -16.95 24.09
C ILE A 47 -11.35 -17.46 25.52
N GLN A 48 -11.25 -18.78 25.71
CA GLN A 48 -11.31 -19.39 27.05
C GLN A 48 -9.93 -19.37 27.71
N GLU A 49 -8.90 -19.78 26.97
CA GLU A 49 -7.51 -19.83 27.42
C GLU A 49 -6.57 -19.46 26.28
N VAL A 50 -5.51 -18.72 26.57
CA VAL A 50 -4.49 -18.33 25.59
C VAL A 50 -3.31 -19.29 25.71
N LEU A 51 -3.07 -20.09 24.67
CA LEU A 51 -1.96 -21.04 24.62
C LEU A 51 -0.63 -20.42 24.15
N GLY A 52 -0.70 -19.25 23.50
CA GLY A 52 0.48 -18.56 23.00
C GLY A 52 0.13 -17.38 22.10
N TYR A 53 1.15 -16.62 21.71
CA TYR A 53 1.02 -15.46 20.84
C TYR A 53 2.00 -15.55 19.67
N ILE A 54 1.55 -15.07 18.51
CA ILE A 54 2.41 -14.77 17.38
C ILE A 54 2.45 -13.26 17.24
N GLN A 55 3.61 -12.67 17.46
CA GLN A 55 3.78 -11.24 17.23
C GLN A 55 4.01 -10.97 15.75
N SER A 56 3.29 -9.98 15.22
CA SER A 56 3.55 -9.48 13.87
C SER A 56 4.83 -8.66 13.83
N PRO A 57 5.40 -8.41 12.63
CA PRO A 57 6.31 -7.29 12.45
C PRO A 57 5.69 -5.98 12.96
N THR A 58 6.55 -5.01 13.25
CA THR A 58 6.11 -3.68 13.70
C THR A 58 5.27 -2.99 12.61
N LEU A 59 4.41 -2.05 13.00
CA LEU A 59 3.64 -1.26 12.05
C LEU A 59 4.54 -0.51 11.04
N LYS A 60 5.72 -0.05 11.49
CA LYS A 60 6.72 0.59 10.61
C LYS A 60 7.18 -0.36 9.50
N GLU A 61 7.47 -1.61 9.82
CA GLU A 61 7.89 -2.61 8.83
C GLU A 61 6.76 -2.96 7.86
N ILE A 62 5.53 -3.07 8.36
CA ILE A 62 4.33 -3.32 7.54
C ILE A 62 4.12 -2.15 6.56
N ILE A 63 4.16 -0.91 7.04
CA ILE A 63 4.05 0.30 6.20
C ILE A 63 5.19 0.34 5.17
N THR A 64 6.43 0.06 5.58
CA THR A 64 7.59 0.02 4.67
C THR A 64 7.39 -1.00 3.56
N LYS A 65 6.97 -2.22 3.90
CA LYS A 65 6.70 -3.25 2.90
C LYS A 65 5.53 -2.86 1.99
N THR A 66 4.49 -2.26 2.54
CA THR A 66 3.34 -1.74 1.78
C THR A 66 3.76 -0.66 0.80
N ASN A 67 4.56 0.31 1.23
CA ASN A 67 4.97 1.43 0.40
C ASN A 67 6.01 1.04 -0.66
N GLN A 68 6.99 0.19 -0.31
CA GLN A 68 8.01 -0.23 -1.25
C GLN A 68 7.53 -1.26 -2.28
N HIS A 69 6.60 -2.13 -1.91
CA HIS A 69 6.16 -3.25 -2.77
C HIS A 69 4.69 -3.18 -3.19
N SER A 70 3.94 -2.18 -2.73
CA SER A 70 2.51 -2.01 -3.02
C SER A 70 1.67 -3.23 -2.61
N VAL A 71 1.84 -3.68 -1.36
CA VAL A 71 1.12 -4.85 -0.83
C VAL A 71 -0.33 -4.48 -0.48
N ASN A 72 -1.25 -4.73 -1.41
CA ASN A 72 -2.66 -4.36 -1.28
C ASN A 72 -3.32 -4.95 -0.02
N LEU A 73 -3.03 -6.20 0.32
CA LEU A 73 -3.57 -6.85 1.53
C LEU A 73 -3.24 -6.06 2.80
N PHE A 74 -2.03 -5.50 2.89
CA PHE A 74 -1.62 -4.73 4.06
C PHE A 74 -2.29 -3.36 4.08
N ALA A 75 -2.45 -2.72 2.91
CA ALA A 75 -3.19 -1.46 2.80
C ALA A 75 -4.66 -1.60 3.22
N GLU A 76 -5.35 -2.65 2.76
CA GLU A 76 -6.72 -2.97 3.21
C GLU A 76 -6.78 -3.25 4.72
N ALA A 77 -5.86 -4.08 5.24
CA ALA A 77 -5.83 -4.39 6.66
C ALA A 77 -5.59 -3.15 7.54
N MET A 78 -4.76 -2.21 7.08
CA MET A 78 -4.46 -0.98 7.81
C MET A 78 -5.65 -0.01 7.91
N LEU A 79 -6.69 -0.12 7.05
CA LEU A 79 -7.92 0.67 7.24
C LEU A 79 -8.56 0.41 8.60
N HIS A 80 -8.45 -0.81 9.12
CA HIS A 80 -8.98 -1.15 10.44
C HIS A 80 -8.27 -0.40 11.59
N LEU A 81 -7.09 0.20 11.34
CA LEU A 81 -6.38 1.01 12.33
C LEU A 81 -6.93 2.44 12.43
N VAL A 82 -7.71 2.89 11.45
CA VAL A 82 -8.30 4.25 11.41
C VAL A 82 -9.61 4.32 12.21
N LYS A 83 -10.10 3.15 12.65
CA LYS A 83 -11.36 2.96 13.35
C LYS A 83 -11.47 3.82 14.63
N LYS A 84 -12.46 4.73 14.65
CA LYS A 84 -12.90 5.46 15.86
C LYS A 84 -14.07 4.79 16.61
N SER A 85 -14.92 4.00 15.93
CA SER A 85 -16.17 3.43 16.48
C SER A 85 -16.07 1.91 16.70
N LYS A 86 -17.16 1.20 17.05
CA LYS A 86 -17.18 -0.28 17.16
C LYS A 86 -17.39 -0.99 15.82
N SER A 87 -17.77 -0.29 14.75
CA SER A 87 -18.10 -0.92 13.47
C SER A 87 -16.86 -1.42 12.73
N ASN A 88 -16.99 -2.56 12.06
CA ASN A 88 -15.98 -3.12 11.15
C ASN A 88 -16.43 -3.05 9.69
N GLN A 89 -17.53 -2.34 9.41
CA GLN A 89 -17.98 -2.13 8.04
C GLN A 89 -17.00 -1.22 7.30
N ARG A 90 -16.73 -1.52 6.04
CA ARG A 90 -15.69 -0.85 5.26
C ARG A 90 -16.03 0.64 5.08
N GLU A 91 -17.29 0.92 4.82
CA GLU A 91 -17.84 2.24 4.57
C GLU A 91 -17.55 3.16 5.75
N ASP A 92 -17.79 2.68 6.98
CA ASP A 92 -17.51 3.42 8.21
C ASP A 92 -15.99 3.68 8.41
N LEU A 93 -15.13 2.74 8.02
CA LEU A 93 -13.68 2.91 8.11
C LEU A 93 -13.16 3.96 7.12
N LEU A 94 -13.73 3.99 5.93
CA LEU A 94 -13.40 4.96 4.89
C LEU A 94 -13.90 6.36 5.27
N GLU A 95 -15.12 6.47 5.79
CA GLU A 95 -15.66 7.73 6.31
C GLU A 95 -14.79 8.27 7.46
N ALA A 96 -14.40 7.41 8.40
CA ALA A 96 -13.48 7.80 9.48
C ALA A 96 -12.12 8.31 8.96
N LEU A 97 -11.62 7.77 7.85
CA LEU A 97 -10.39 8.24 7.21
C LEU A 97 -10.56 9.62 6.57
N VAL A 98 -11.69 9.87 5.90
CA VAL A 98 -12.03 11.18 5.34
C VAL A 98 -12.17 12.20 6.46
N GLU A 99 -12.93 11.87 7.50
CA GLU A 99 -13.14 12.74 8.66
C GLU A 99 -11.82 13.04 9.39
N PHE A 100 -10.92 12.04 9.50
CA PHE A 100 -9.59 12.24 10.07
C PHE A 100 -8.83 13.36 9.35
N TRP A 101 -8.75 13.33 8.01
CA TRP A 101 -8.04 14.35 7.24
C TRP A 101 -8.74 15.69 7.24
N LYS A 102 -10.08 15.70 7.16
CA LYS A 102 -10.88 16.92 7.28
C LYS A 102 -10.61 17.63 8.62
N ASN A 103 -10.57 16.88 9.72
CA ASN A 103 -10.24 17.39 11.06
C ASN A 103 -8.78 17.89 11.18
N LYS A 104 -7.90 17.53 10.25
CA LYS A 104 -6.54 18.09 10.15
C LYS A 104 -6.45 19.34 9.26
N GLY A 105 -7.58 19.83 8.77
CA GLY A 105 -7.64 20.99 7.88
C GLY A 105 -7.21 20.70 6.45
N VAL A 106 -7.14 19.43 6.05
CA VAL A 106 -6.88 19.03 4.66
C VAL A 106 -8.18 19.12 3.88
N ASN A 107 -8.14 19.68 2.67
CA ASN A 107 -9.30 19.71 1.80
C ASN A 107 -9.63 18.29 1.32
N THR A 108 -10.83 17.82 1.65
CA THR A 108 -11.33 16.48 1.29
C THR A 108 -12.36 16.54 0.15
N ASP A 109 -12.57 17.70 -0.46
CA ASP A 109 -13.44 17.84 -1.61
C ASP A 109 -12.94 16.98 -2.78
N GLY A 110 -13.84 16.18 -3.34
CA GLY A 110 -13.53 15.24 -4.41
C GLY A 110 -12.74 14.01 -3.97
N LEU A 111 -12.63 13.74 -2.65
CA LEU A 111 -12.08 12.51 -2.10
C LEU A 111 -13.16 11.42 -2.05
N TYR A 112 -13.15 10.53 -3.03
CA TYR A 112 -14.01 9.34 -3.07
C TYR A 112 -13.13 8.11 -2.85
N LEU A 113 -13.38 7.42 -1.73
CA LEU A 113 -12.65 6.21 -1.37
C LEU A 113 -13.62 5.03 -1.31
N HIS A 114 -13.22 3.93 -1.94
CA HIS A 114 -13.94 2.66 -1.96
C HIS A 114 -13.12 1.52 -1.36
N ASP A 115 -11.81 1.72 -1.20
CA ASP A 115 -10.91 0.75 -0.61
C ASP A 115 -9.65 1.44 -0.04
N GLY A 116 -8.77 0.69 0.62
CA GLY A 116 -7.53 1.21 1.20
C GLY A 116 -6.31 1.00 0.29
N SER A 117 -6.41 0.05 -0.63
CA SER A 117 -5.32 -0.36 -1.52
C SER A 117 -5.21 0.42 -2.82
N GLY A 118 -6.28 1.10 -3.25
CA GLY A 118 -6.34 1.80 -4.52
C GLY A 118 -6.68 0.90 -5.71
N LEU A 119 -7.24 -0.30 -5.50
CA LEU A 119 -7.63 -1.24 -6.55
C LEU A 119 -8.99 -0.91 -7.18
N SER A 120 -9.88 -0.29 -6.40
CA SER A 120 -11.19 0.13 -6.87
C SER A 120 -11.04 1.23 -7.92
N HIS A 121 -11.68 1.02 -9.07
CA HIS A 121 -11.78 2.00 -10.15
C HIS A 121 -12.67 3.19 -9.78
N PHE A 122 -13.44 3.07 -8.70
CA PHE A 122 -14.30 4.13 -8.19
C PHE A 122 -13.58 5.08 -7.23
N ASN A 123 -12.33 4.78 -6.87
CA ASN A 123 -11.51 5.73 -6.12
C ASN A 123 -11.24 6.98 -6.96
N ALA A 124 -11.47 8.16 -6.41
CA ALA A 124 -11.14 9.43 -7.03
C ALA A 124 -10.53 10.38 -5.99
N MET A 125 -9.43 11.04 -6.38
CA MET A 125 -8.63 11.88 -5.51
C MET A 125 -8.00 13.01 -6.31
N ASN A 126 -7.95 14.20 -5.72
CA ASN A 126 -7.26 15.35 -6.28
C ASN A 126 -5.75 15.29 -6.00
N SER A 127 -4.93 15.79 -6.92
CA SER A 127 -3.48 15.90 -6.71
C SER A 127 -3.14 16.83 -5.53
N ALA A 128 -3.96 17.86 -5.29
CA ALA A 128 -3.83 18.78 -4.16
C ALA A 128 -4.00 18.06 -2.81
N PHE A 129 -4.95 17.13 -2.69
CA PHE A 129 -5.12 16.33 -1.48
C PHE A 129 -3.82 15.62 -1.11
N PHE A 130 -3.16 14.98 -2.07
CA PHE A 130 -1.89 14.29 -1.84
C PHE A 130 -0.76 15.23 -1.39
N THR A 131 -0.64 16.42 -1.99
CA THR A 131 0.42 17.35 -1.59
C THR A 131 0.13 17.99 -0.23
N GLU A 132 -1.14 18.22 0.11
CA GLU A 132 -1.57 18.68 1.44
C GLU A 132 -1.25 17.66 2.53
N ILE A 133 -1.63 16.38 2.35
CA ILE A 133 -1.31 15.35 3.35
C ILE A 133 0.21 15.18 3.50
N LEU A 134 0.98 15.26 2.42
CA LEU A 134 2.44 15.14 2.50
C LEU A 134 3.06 16.35 3.21
N ARG A 135 2.57 17.56 2.95
CA ARG A 135 3.00 18.77 3.66
C ARG A 135 2.68 18.68 5.15
N TYR A 136 1.46 18.26 5.50
CA TYR A 136 1.06 18.01 6.88
C TYR A 136 1.99 16.98 7.54
N MET A 137 2.17 15.82 6.89
CA MET A 137 2.98 14.72 7.43
C MET A 137 4.44 15.11 7.64
N ALA A 138 5.00 15.95 6.77
CA ALA A 138 6.37 16.44 6.89
C ALA A 138 6.64 17.26 8.16
N GLN A 139 5.60 17.80 8.80
CA GLN A 139 5.68 18.58 10.04
C GLN A 139 5.44 17.73 11.30
N THR A 140 5.15 16.44 11.15
CA THR A 140 4.84 15.56 12.29
C THR A 140 6.09 14.84 12.81
N LYS A 141 6.01 14.35 14.06
CA LYS A 141 7.05 13.51 14.67
C LYS A 141 7.34 12.20 13.90
N VAL A 142 6.43 11.76 13.04
CA VAL A 142 6.56 10.52 12.25
C VAL A 142 7.06 10.78 10.81
N ALA A 143 7.40 12.03 10.47
CA ALA A 143 7.87 12.40 9.13
C ALA A 143 9.05 11.56 8.64
N GLY A 144 10.03 11.29 9.52
CA GLY A 144 11.20 10.46 9.21
C GLY A 144 10.79 9.03 8.86
N ALA A 145 9.98 8.40 9.71
CA ALA A 145 9.48 7.04 9.50
C ALA A 145 8.66 6.91 8.21
N LEU A 146 7.81 7.90 7.89
CA LEU A 146 7.07 7.92 6.62
C LEU A 146 8.04 7.98 5.43
N LYS A 147 9.01 8.92 5.43
CA LYS A 147 9.97 9.08 4.33
C LYS A 147 10.82 7.84 4.12
N GLU A 148 11.29 7.22 5.20
CA GLU A 148 12.06 5.97 5.17
C GLU A 148 11.26 4.79 4.61
N SER A 149 9.94 4.78 4.81
CA SER A 149 9.07 3.71 4.32
C SER A 149 8.86 3.76 2.79
N LEU A 150 9.05 4.91 2.15
CA LEU A 150 8.76 5.13 0.74
C LEU A 150 9.84 4.52 -0.17
N ALA A 151 9.46 4.15 -1.39
CA ALA A 151 10.40 3.68 -2.40
C ALA A 151 11.27 4.84 -2.91
N VAL A 152 12.50 4.55 -3.32
CA VAL A 152 13.49 5.55 -3.74
C VAL A 152 13.81 5.43 -5.22
N SER A 153 13.76 6.53 -5.97
CA SER A 153 14.05 6.56 -7.41
C SER A 153 15.40 5.93 -7.74
N GLY A 154 15.39 5.00 -8.69
CA GLY A 154 16.59 4.32 -9.17
C GLY A 154 17.26 3.36 -8.17
N LYS A 155 16.70 3.20 -6.95
CA LYS A 155 17.33 2.42 -5.87
C LYS A 155 16.45 1.28 -5.36
N SER A 156 15.21 1.55 -4.94
CA SER A 156 14.42 0.57 -4.18
C SER A 156 12.95 0.56 -4.57
N GLY A 157 12.27 -0.53 -4.15
CA GLY A 157 10.83 -0.71 -4.31
C GLY A 157 10.32 -0.55 -5.74
N THR A 158 9.10 -0.04 -5.86
CA THR A 158 8.45 0.21 -7.16
C THR A 158 9.09 1.34 -7.97
N LEU A 159 9.95 2.16 -7.35
CA LEU A 159 10.64 3.29 -7.99
C LEU A 159 12.06 2.93 -8.48
N LYS A 160 12.50 1.67 -8.34
CA LYS A 160 13.84 1.20 -8.76
C LYS A 160 14.22 1.47 -10.22
N TYR A 161 13.22 1.65 -11.10
CA TYR A 161 13.43 1.97 -12.52
C TYR A 161 13.08 3.42 -12.89
N LEU A 162 12.58 4.22 -11.96
CA LEU A 162 12.28 5.63 -12.20
C LEU A 162 13.59 6.42 -12.24
N GLY A 163 13.94 6.96 -13.40
CA GLY A 163 15.17 7.74 -13.59
C GLY A 163 16.45 6.96 -13.30
N LYS A 164 16.44 5.63 -13.49
CA LYS A 164 17.66 4.82 -13.34
C LYS A 164 18.73 5.34 -14.30
N ASN A 165 19.97 5.45 -13.82
CA ASN A 165 21.13 5.98 -14.55
C ASN A 165 21.00 7.46 -14.95
N THR A 166 20.26 8.27 -14.18
CA THR A 166 20.20 9.73 -14.35
C THR A 166 20.42 10.44 -13.01
N ASN A 167 20.51 11.76 -13.03
CA ASN A 167 20.60 12.59 -11.81
C ASN A 167 19.35 12.52 -10.90
N LEU A 168 18.31 11.80 -11.31
CA LEU A 168 17.11 11.58 -10.51
C LEU A 168 17.30 10.46 -9.46
N VAL A 169 18.35 9.64 -9.57
CA VAL A 169 18.61 8.55 -8.63
C VAL A 169 18.73 9.09 -7.20
N GLY A 170 17.92 8.56 -6.28
CA GLY A 170 17.93 8.99 -4.88
C GLY A 170 17.25 10.33 -4.59
N LYS A 171 16.77 11.06 -5.61
CA LYS A 171 16.14 12.38 -5.44
C LYS A 171 14.65 12.33 -5.14
N VAL A 172 13.99 11.20 -5.41
CA VAL A 172 12.55 11.02 -5.19
C VAL A 172 12.32 9.90 -4.19
N GLN A 173 11.52 10.18 -3.17
CA GLN A 173 10.97 9.21 -2.24
C GLN A 173 9.46 9.24 -2.38
N GLY A 174 8.84 8.15 -2.85
CA GLY A 174 7.42 8.17 -3.13
C GLY A 174 6.75 6.82 -3.25
N LYS A 175 5.44 6.88 -3.38
CA LYS A 175 4.56 5.77 -3.69
C LYS A 175 4.16 5.85 -5.15
N SER A 176 4.22 4.72 -5.85
CA SER A 176 3.67 4.57 -7.19
C SER A 176 2.26 3.99 -7.15
N GLY A 177 1.41 4.38 -8.10
CA GLY A 177 0.18 3.69 -8.46
C GLY A 177 0.19 3.32 -9.94
N SER A 178 -0.27 2.11 -10.28
CA SER A 178 -0.32 1.63 -11.65
C SER A 178 -1.51 0.70 -11.83
N MET A 179 -2.41 1.04 -12.74
CA MET A 179 -3.44 0.16 -13.28
C MET A 179 -3.46 0.31 -14.80
N GLN A 180 -4.36 -0.38 -15.50
CA GLN A 180 -4.51 -0.19 -16.94
C GLN A 180 -4.81 1.29 -17.23
N GLN A 181 -3.97 1.93 -18.04
CA GLN A 181 -4.05 3.36 -18.40
C GLN A 181 -3.98 4.35 -17.23
N VAL A 182 -3.57 3.89 -16.04
CA VAL A 182 -3.37 4.73 -14.85
C VAL A 182 -1.92 4.63 -14.40
N CYS A 183 -1.30 5.78 -14.12
CA CYS A 183 0.05 5.89 -13.60
C CYS A 183 0.15 7.10 -12.68
N SER A 184 0.55 6.86 -11.43
CA SER A 184 0.73 7.92 -10.45
C SER A 184 2.04 7.79 -9.69
N TYR A 185 2.58 8.94 -9.31
CA TYR A 185 3.70 9.07 -8.39
C TYR A 185 3.41 10.19 -7.40
N VAL A 186 3.42 9.85 -6.13
CA VAL A 186 3.13 10.78 -5.03
C VAL A 186 4.25 10.66 -4.00
N GLY A 187 4.81 11.78 -3.55
CA GLY A 187 5.87 11.74 -2.55
C GLY A 187 6.65 13.04 -2.40
N TYR A 188 7.89 12.90 -1.95
CA TYR A 188 8.83 13.99 -1.76
C TYR A 188 9.92 13.93 -2.82
N MET A 189 10.42 15.10 -3.20
CA MET A 189 11.57 15.24 -4.10
C MET A 189 12.53 16.31 -3.60
N THR A 190 13.81 16.08 -3.82
CA THR A 190 14.83 17.15 -3.77
C THR A 190 15.09 17.63 -5.20
N THR A 191 14.80 18.90 -5.49
CA THR A 191 14.98 19.53 -6.81
C THR A 191 16.46 19.68 -7.19
N GLN A 192 16.75 20.03 -8.45
CA GLN A 192 18.12 20.36 -8.88
C GLN A 192 18.72 21.52 -8.06
N LYS A 193 17.87 22.46 -7.63
CA LYS A 193 18.26 23.59 -6.77
C LYS A 193 18.42 23.21 -5.29
N GLY A 194 18.15 21.95 -4.92
CA GLY A 194 18.26 21.46 -3.54
C GLY A 194 17.01 21.69 -2.68
N GLU A 195 15.92 22.20 -3.25
CA GLU A 195 14.67 22.44 -2.53
C GLU A 195 13.93 21.12 -2.27
N LYS A 196 13.31 21.01 -1.10
CA LYS A 196 12.47 19.86 -0.75
C LYS A 196 11.02 20.17 -1.08
N VAL A 197 10.45 19.43 -2.02
CA VAL A 197 9.06 19.61 -2.46
C VAL A 197 8.23 18.36 -2.21
N ALA A 198 6.95 18.55 -1.89
CA ALA A 198 5.94 17.50 -1.96
C ALA A 198 5.28 17.56 -3.35
N PHE A 199 5.04 16.42 -3.97
CA PHE A 199 4.47 16.37 -5.31
C PHE A 199 3.48 15.22 -5.48
N ALA A 200 2.56 15.39 -6.43
CA ALA A 200 1.62 14.38 -6.87
C ALA A 200 1.43 14.49 -8.38
N ILE A 201 1.78 13.42 -9.10
CA ILE A 201 1.55 13.27 -10.53
C ILE A 201 0.54 12.17 -10.70
N LEU A 202 -0.63 12.49 -11.25
CA LEU A 202 -1.72 11.56 -11.51
C LEU A 202 -2.02 11.58 -13.02
N LEU A 203 -1.83 10.45 -13.71
CA LEU A 203 -2.13 10.30 -15.12
C LEU A 203 -3.15 9.20 -15.31
N ASN A 204 -4.25 9.52 -15.99
CA ASN A 204 -5.31 8.59 -16.36
C ASN A 204 -5.48 8.58 -17.88
N ASN A 205 -6.05 7.51 -18.42
CA ASN A 205 -6.46 7.37 -19.82
C ASN A 205 -5.35 7.62 -20.85
N PHE A 206 -4.10 7.26 -20.54
CA PHE A 206 -3.01 7.32 -21.51
C PHE A 206 -2.96 6.06 -22.39
N SER A 207 -2.58 6.24 -23.66
CA SER A 207 -2.46 5.15 -24.64
C SER A 207 -1.05 4.56 -24.76
N ASN A 208 -0.02 5.23 -24.22
CA ASN A 208 1.36 4.74 -24.25
C ASN A 208 1.57 3.54 -23.29
N SER A 209 2.68 2.82 -23.42
CA SER A 209 3.07 1.84 -22.40
C SER A 209 3.48 2.53 -21.08
N HIS A 210 3.28 1.87 -19.93
CA HIS A 210 3.77 2.37 -18.63
C HIS A 210 5.27 2.67 -18.63
N SER A 211 6.06 1.93 -19.42
CA SER A 211 7.50 2.19 -19.56
C SER A 211 7.78 3.54 -20.21
N GLN A 212 7.05 3.88 -21.29
CA GLN A 212 7.16 5.17 -21.95
C GLN A 212 6.68 6.32 -21.05
N ILE A 213 5.56 6.14 -20.35
CA ILE A 213 5.05 7.13 -19.38
C ILE A 213 6.07 7.37 -18.27
N ARG A 214 6.62 6.31 -17.67
CA ARG A 214 7.66 6.44 -16.64
C ARG A 214 8.89 7.20 -17.15
N LYS A 215 9.32 6.98 -18.39
CA LYS A 215 10.43 7.75 -19.00
C LYS A 215 10.07 9.22 -19.18
N LYS A 216 8.85 9.54 -19.63
CA LYS A 216 8.34 10.92 -19.76
C LYS A 216 8.30 11.63 -18.41
N ILE A 217 7.76 10.97 -17.38
CA ILE A 217 7.73 11.48 -16.00
C ILE A 217 9.15 11.72 -15.47
N ALA A 218 10.06 10.75 -15.64
CA ALA A 218 11.45 10.92 -15.21
C ALA A 218 12.12 12.12 -15.90
N LYS A 219 11.89 12.32 -17.21
CA LYS A 219 12.37 13.49 -17.95
C LYS A 219 11.77 14.81 -17.42
N MET A 220 10.50 14.81 -17.04
CA MET A 220 9.85 15.98 -16.46
C MET A 220 10.46 16.32 -15.10
N LEU A 221 10.57 15.34 -14.20
CA LEU A 221 11.16 15.52 -12.87
C LEU A 221 12.62 15.98 -12.95
N LEU A 222 13.40 15.53 -13.94
CA LEU A 222 14.78 16.00 -14.12
C LEU A 222 14.89 17.52 -14.39
N LYS A 223 13.81 18.18 -14.77
CA LYS A 223 13.76 19.64 -15.01
C LYS A 223 13.39 20.44 -13.76
N TRP A 224 13.01 19.79 -12.66
CA TRP A 224 12.62 20.44 -11.41
C TRP A 224 13.83 20.80 -10.56
#